data_AF-A0A1L3I0P5-F1
#
_entry.id   AF-A0A1L3I0P5-F1
#
_cell.length_a   1.000
_cell.length_b   1.000
_cell.length_c   1.000
_cell.angle_alpha   90.00
_cell.angle_beta   90.00
_cell.angle_gamma   90.00
#
_symmetry.space_group_name_H-M   'P 1'
#
loop_
_entity.id
_entity.type
_entity.pdbx_description
1 polymer ?
#
loop_
_entity_poly.entity_id
_entity_poly.type
_entity_poly.pdbx_seq_one_letter_code
_entity_poly.pdbx_strand_id
1 'polypeptide(L)'
;MAERDLWRAILALAVSDTLYEGDAPVACDARDAAREWFRFGGRDFRFTCVMAGFDPDAVQARYMAGKFSAVAEAGRAFMHHTGRPPRAPEAVRAWPRVSARHQQKSEQQGGHNGRPNQ
;
A
#
# COMPACT_ATOMS: atom_id res chain seq x y z
N MET A 1 7.80 10.57 -12.32
CA MET A 1 8.35 9.32 -11.75
C MET A 1 9.05 8.60 -12.87
N ALA A 2 10.33 8.23 -12.72
CA ALA A 2 10.99 7.42 -13.72
C ALA A 2 10.37 6.02 -13.69
N GLU A 3 10.16 5.41 -14.85
CA GLU A 3 9.52 4.08 -14.99
C GLU A 3 10.14 3.03 -14.07
N ARG A 4 11.47 3.03 -13.92
CA ARG A 4 12.19 2.14 -13.00
C ARG A 4 11.76 2.26 -11.53
N ASP A 5 11.39 3.45 -11.08
CA ASP A 5 10.95 3.67 -9.69
C ASP A 5 9.55 3.11 -9.43
N LEU A 6 8.69 3.09 -10.46
CA LEU A 6 7.40 2.40 -10.37
C LEU A 6 7.62 0.90 -10.17
N TRP A 7 8.51 0.29 -10.95
CA TRP A 7 8.81 -1.13 -10.84
C TRP A 7 9.43 -1.49 -9.48
N ARG A 8 10.27 -0.61 -8.92
CA ARG A 8 10.79 -0.72 -7.55
C ARG A 8 9.70 -0.66 -6.49
N ALA A 9 8.72 0.24 -6.66
CA ALA A 9 7.58 0.35 -5.76
C ALA A 9 6.71 -0.93 -5.79
N ILE A 10 6.51 -1.52 -6.98
CA ILE A 10 5.78 -2.79 -7.14
C ILE A 10 6.49 -3.92 -6.38
N LEU A 11 7.82 -4.03 -6.47
CA LEU A 11 8.58 -5.05 -5.71
C LEU A 11 8.46 -4.85 -4.20
N ALA A 12 8.56 -3.61 -3.73
CA ALA A 12 8.42 -3.32 -2.30
C ALA A 12 7.00 -3.61 -1.79
N LEU A 13 5.98 -3.29 -2.58
CA LEU A 13 4.58 -3.61 -2.26
C LEU A 13 4.38 -5.13 -2.17
N ALA A 14 4.85 -5.88 -3.17
CA ALA A 14 4.72 -7.34 -3.18
C ALA A 14 5.37 -7.98 -1.95
N VAL A 15 6.57 -7.55 -1.54
CA VAL A 15 7.17 -8.03 -0.28
C VAL A 15 6.33 -7.63 0.93
N SER A 16 5.78 -6.42 0.96
CA SER A 16 4.91 -5.96 2.05
C SER A 16 3.65 -6.83 2.19
N ASP A 17 3.05 -7.23 1.08
CA ASP A 17 1.89 -8.12 1.05
C ASP A 17 2.23 -9.49 1.66
N THR A 18 3.43 -10.02 1.42
CA THR A 18 3.87 -11.29 2.04
C THR A 18 4.04 -11.22 3.56
N LEU A 19 4.32 -10.02 4.08
CA LEU A 19 4.58 -9.73 5.49
C LEU A 19 3.33 -9.25 6.25
N TYR A 20 2.21 -9.06 5.57
CA TYR A 20 0.99 -8.59 6.20
C TYR A 20 0.39 -9.66 7.12
N GLU A 21 0.14 -9.29 8.39
CA GLU A 21 -0.33 -10.20 9.43
C GLU A 21 -1.84 -10.13 9.70
N GLY A 22 -2.59 -9.23 9.04
CA GLY A 22 -4.02 -9.09 9.28
C GLY A 22 -4.88 -10.14 8.56
N ASP A 23 -6.08 -10.39 9.09
CA ASP A 23 -7.00 -11.46 8.66
C ASP A 23 -8.12 -11.01 7.70
N ALA A 24 -8.02 -9.80 7.14
CA ALA A 24 -9.00 -9.37 6.15
C ALA A 24 -8.92 -10.30 4.92
N PRO A 25 -10.04 -10.89 4.43
CA PRO A 25 -9.99 -11.90 3.36
C PRO A 25 -9.21 -11.45 2.12
N VAL A 26 -9.42 -10.21 1.67
CA VAL A 26 -8.71 -9.60 0.53
C VAL A 26 -7.20 -9.51 0.77
N ALA A 27 -6.78 -9.31 2.01
CA ALA A 27 -5.38 -9.23 2.37
C ALA A 27 -4.72 -10.62 2.48
N CYS A 28 -5.48 -11.65 2.88
CA CYS A 28 -5.03 -13.04 2.84
C CYS A 28 -4.78 -13.48 1.38
N ASP A 29 -5.71 -13.20 0.47
CA ASP A 29 -5.57 -13.53 -0.95
C ASP A 29 -4.35 -12.83 -1.57
N ALA A 30 -4.16 -11.53 -1.27
CA ALA A 30 -3.01 -10.77 -1.73
C ALA A 30 -1.69 -11.35 -1.19
N ARG A 31 -1.67 -11.73 0.09
CA ARG A 31 -0.50 -12.34 0.73
C ARG A 31 -0.13 -13.68 0.10
N ASP A 32 -1.11 -14.55 -0.14
CA ASP A 32 -0.86 -15.86 -0.72
C ASP A 32 -0.45 -15.75 -2.20
N ALA A 33 -1.11 -14.88 -2.97
CA ALA A 33 -0.70 -14.55 -4.33
C ALA A 33 0.74 -14.01 -4.40
N ALA A 34 1.11 -13.09 -3.50
CA ALA A 34 2.46 -12.54 -3.43
C ALA A 34 3.49 -13.62 -3.07
N ARG A 35 3.17 -14.50 -2.11
CA ARG A 35 4.04 -15.64 -1.74
C ARG A 35 4.26 -16.58 -2.91
N GLU A 36 3.20 -16.91 -3.64
CA GLU A 36 3.30 -17.75 -4.83
C GLU A 36 4.10 -17.07 -5.94
N TRP A 37 3.93 -15.77 -6.14
CA TRP A 37 4.66 -15.00 -7.14
C TRP A 37 6.18 -15.05 -6.92
N PHE A 38 6.65 -14.87 -5.67
CA PHE A 38 8.06 -15.07 -5.33
C PHE A 38 8.48 -16.55 -5.39
N ARG A 39 7.61 -17.49 -5.00
CA ARG A 39 7.92 -18.93 -5.03
C ARG A 39 8.14 -19.46 -6.43
N PHE A 40 7.25 -19.14 -7.36
CA PHE A 40 7.32 -19.66 -8.72
C PHE A 40 8.29 -18.88 -9.61
N GLY A 41 8.55 -17.60 -9.32
CA GLY A 41 9.54 -16.82 -10.07
C GLY A 41 9.23 -16.74 -11.58
N GLY A 42 7.93 -16.64 -11.91
CA GLY A 42 7.43 -16.69 -13.28
C GLY A 42 7.84 -15.50 -14.16
N ARG A 43 7.32 -15.46 -15.40
CA ARG A 43 7.67 -14.44 -16.40
C ARG A 43 7.48 -13.01 -15.88
N ASP A 44 6.34 -12.73 -15.26
CA ASP A 44 5.99 -11.38 -14.79
C ASP A 44 6.88 -10.95 -13.63
N PHE A 45 7.28 -11.88 -12.76
CA PHE A 45 8.25 -11.64 -11.69
C PHE A 45 9.61 -11.25 -12.27
N ARG A 46 10.12 -12.06 -13.21
CA ARG A 46 11.41 -11.81 -13.88
C ARG A 46 11.40 -10.47 -14.60
N PHE A 47 10.33 -10.19 -15.35
CA PHE A 47 10.14 -8.91 -16.04
C PHE A 47 10.16 -7.73 -15.06
N THR A 48 9.40 -7.83 -13.96
CA THR A 48 9.34 -6.78 -12.94
C THR A 48 10.71 -6.52 -12.29
N CYS A 49 11.48 -7.59 -12.00
CA CYS A 49 12.84 -7.46 -11.47
C CYS A 49 13.77 -6.74 -12.46
N VAL A 50 13.77 -7.16 -13.72
CA VAL A 50 14.59 -6.55 -14.78
C VAL A 50 14.24 -5.07 -14.96
N MET A 51 12.95 -4.75 -15.01
CA MET A 51 12.47 -3.36 -15.16
C MET A 51 12.80 -2.48 -13.95
N ALA A 52 12.87 -3.06 -12.75
CA ALA A 52 13.31 -2.39 -11.53
C ALA A 52 14.85 -2.26 -11.43
N GLY A 53 15.59 -2.96 -12.30
CA GLY A 53 17.06 -3.00 -12.33
C GLY A 53 17.69 -4.01 -11.37
N PHE A 54 17.00 -5.10 -11.06
CA PHE A 54 17.48 -6.17 -10.20
C PHE A 54 17.63 -7.50 -10.95
N ASP A 55 18.55 -8.32 -10.47
CA ASP A 55 18.66 -9.71 -10.88
C ASP A 55 17.51 -10.53 -10.24
N PRO A 56 16.61 -11.13 -11.04
CA PRO A 56 15.50 -11.91 -10.52
C PRO A 56 15.93 -13.09 -9.65
N ASP A 57 17.02 -13.78 -9.99
CA ASP A 57 17.47 -14.95 -9.24
C ASP A 57 18.03 -14.53 -7.87
N ALA A 58 18.73 -13.38 -7.80
CA ALA A 58 19.19 -12.80 -6.54
C ALA A 58 18.02 -12.31 -5.65
N VAL A 59 17.00 -11.69 -6.23
CA VAL A 59 15.80 -11.25 -5.49
C VAL A 59 15.04 -12.46 -4.94
N GLN A 60 14.84 -13.48 -5.76
CA GLN A 60 14.16 -14.71 -5.35
C GLN A 60 14.93 -15.43 -4.26
N ALA A 61 16.25 -15.61 -4.40
CA ALA A 61 17.10 -16.23 -3.39
C ALA A 61 17.07 -15.44 -2.07
N ARG A 62 17.08 -14.11 -2.12
CA ARG A 62 16.96 -13.26 -0.92
C ARG A 62 15.61 -13.45 -0.23
N TYR A 63 14.53 -13.55 -0.99
CA TYR A 63 13.21 -13.84 -0.44
C TYR A 63 13.12 -15.24 0.18
N MET A 64 13.57 -16.29 -0.53
CA MET A 64 13.56 -17.67 -0.02
C MET A 64 14.42 -17.87 1.23
N ALA A 65 15.49 -17.08 1.36
CA ALA A 65 16.32 -17.06 2.57
C ALA A 65 15.67 -16.34 3.76
N GLY A 66 14.44 -15.82 3.63
CA GLY A 66 13.75 -15.11 4.70
C GLY A 66 14.38 -13.76 5.07
N LYS A 67 15.17 -13.16 4.16
CA LYS A 67 15.92 -11.92 4.44
C LYS A 67 15.08 -10.64 4.38
N PHE A 68 13.76 -10.76 4.26
CA PHE A 68 12.82 -9.66 4.43
C PHE A 68 12.06 -9.89 5.73
N SER A 69 12.57 -9.34 6.82
CA SER A 69 11.95 -9.47 8.15
C SER A 69 10.96 -8.34 8.46
N ALA A 70 10.93 -7.28 7.64
CA ALA A 70 10.07 -6.13 7.84
C ALA A 70 9.77 -5.39 6.53
N VAL A 71 8.62 -4.71 6.47
CA VAL A 71 8.25 -3.80 5.36
C VAL A 71 9.30 -2.70 5.17
N ALA A 72 9.92 -2.22 6.25
CA ALA A 72 10.99 -1.24 6.20
C ALA A 72 12.25 -1.76 5.49
N GLU A 73 12.57 -3.05 5.62
CA GLU A 73 13.68 -3.70 4.90
C GLU A 73 13.39 -3.80 3.40
N ALA A 74 12.13 -4.07 3.01
CA ALA A 74 11.72 -4.04 1.62
C ALA A 74 11.84 -2.63 1.01
N GLY A 75 11.38 -1.61 1.74
CA GLY A 75 11.53 -0.21 1.36
C GLY A 75 12.99 0.18 1.16
N ARG A 76 13.88 -0.20 2.08
CA ARG A 76 15.33 0.03 1.93
C ARG A 76 15.90 -0.73 0.74
N ALA A 77 15.59 -2.01 0.60
CA ALA A 77 16.13 -2.87 -0.45
C ALA A 77 15.80 -2.38 -1.88
N PHE A 78 14.60 -1.83 -2.08
CA PHE A 78 14.13 -1.45 -3.41
C PHE A 78 14.06 0.07 -3.65
N MET A 79 13.95 0.89 -2.59
CA MET A 79 13.82 2.34 -2.66
C MET A 79 15.04 3.06 -2.05
N HIS A 80 16.24 2.82 -2.58
CA HIS A 80 17.38 3.69 -2.30
C HIS A 80 17.33 4.94 -3.19
N HIS A 81 16.54 5.93 -2.79
CA HIS A 81 16.80 7.32 -3.15
C HIS A 81 17.16 8.12 -1.89
N THR A 82 18.32 8.75 -1.97
CA THR A 82 18.80 9.82 -1.13
C THR A 82 17.79 11.00 -1.13
N GLY A 83 17.44 11.49 0.06
CA GLY A 83 16.99 12.88 0.27
C GLY A 83 15.56 13.26 -0.15
N ARG A 84 14.53 12.76 0.54
CA ARG A 84 13.38 13.54 1.06
C ARG A 84 12.48 12.59 1.87
N PRO A 85 12.16 12.87 3.15
CA PRO A 85 11.15 12.06 3.84
C PRO A 85 9.82 12.17 3.10
N PRO A 86 9.01 11.10 2.99
CA PRO A 86 7.67 11.22 2.47
C PRO A 86 6.94 12.26 3.32
N ARG A 87 6.50 13.36 2.70
CA ARG A 87 5.39 14.11 3.30
C ARG A 87 4.27 13.08 3.37
N ALA A 88 3.89 12.68 4.58
CA ALA A 88 2.68 11.93 4.78
C ALA A 88 1.58 12.63 3.98
N PRO A 89 0.96 11.98 2.98
CA PRO A 89 -0.27 12.51 2.46
C PRO A 89 -1.28 12.41 3.60
N GLU A 90 -1.67 13.54 4.17
CA GLU A 90 -2.77 13.69 5.13
C GLU A 90 -4.15 13.32 4.51
N ALA A 91 -4.15 12.56 3.41
CA ALA A 91 -5.34 12.20 2.66
C ALA A 91 -5.17 10.83 2.00
N VAL A 92 -5.03 9.77 2.80
CA VAL A 92 -5.54 8.44 2.43
C VAL A 92 -6.55 7.98 3.50
N ARG A 93 -7.50 8.86 3.78
CA ARG A 93 -8.80 8.51 4.35
C ARG A 93 -9.88 8.76 3.29
N ALA A 94 -9.82 8.04 2.16
CA ALA A 94 -10.98 7.76 1.29
C ALA A 94 -10.52 7.09 -0.01
N TRP A 95 -10.73 5.78 -0.12
CA TRP A 95 -11.29 5.20 -1.35
C TRP A 95 -12.77 4.94 -1.04
N PRO A 96 -13.70 5.12 -1.99
CA PRO A 96 -15.10 5.34 -1.70
C PRO A 96 -15.74 4.09 -1.14
N ARG A 97 -16.21 4.18 0.12
CA ARG A 97 -17.28 3.31 0.60
C ARG A 97 -18.45 3.45 -0.36
N VAL A 98 -18.84 2.33 -0.95
CA VAL A 98 -20.18 2.15 -1.55
C VAL A 98 -21.18 2.77 -0.58
N SER A 99 -21.81 3.85 -1.04
CA SER A 99 -22.66 4.69 -0.20
C SER A 99 -23.97 3.96 0.08
N ALA A 100 -24.10 3.42 1.28
CA ALA A 100 -25.39 3.18 1.90
C ALA A 100 -26.06 4.53 2.11
N ARG A 101 -26.90 4.91 1.14
CA ARG A 101 -27.70 6.13 1.15
C ARG A 101 -28.90 5.88 2.07
N HIS A 102 -28.78 6.20 3.37
CA HIS A 102 -29.94 6.46 4.22
C HIS A 102 -29.94 7.95 4.55
N GLN A 103 -30.83 8.66 3.86
CA GLN A 103 -31.00 10.10 3.92
C GLN A 103 -31.84 10.43 5.16
N GLN A 104 -31.19 10.83 6.26
CA GLN A 104 -31.88 11.45 7.39
C GLN A 104 -31.82 12.96 7.25
N LYS A 105 -33.01 13.51 7.02
CA LYS A 105 -33.41 14.88 6.74
C LYS A 105 -32.81 15.87 7.74
N SER A 106 -32.05 16.82 7.20
CA SER A 106 -31.66 18.09 7.79
C SER A 106 -32.87 19.00 8.00
N GLU A 107 -32.93 19.70 9.14
CA GLU A 107 -33.17 21.16 9.21
C GLU A 107 -33.09 21.61 10.69
N GLN A 108 -31.92 22.16 11.06
CA GLN A 108 -31.80 23.07 12.19
C GLN A 108 -32.23 24.45 11.70
N GLN A 109 -33.38 24.94 12.20
CA GLN A 109 -33.70 26.36 12.18
C GLN A 109 -32.91 27.05 13.30
N GLY A 110 -32.22 28.12 12.93
CA GLY A 110 -31.39 28.91 13.82
C GLY A 110 -32.17 29.51 14.99
N GLY A 111 -31.56 29.45 16.17
CA GLY A 111 -31.96 30.26 17.30
C GLY A 111 -31.48 31.71 17.12
N HIS A 112 -32.35 32.65 17.46
CA HIS A 112 -31.93 33.90 18.09
C HIS A 112 -32.96 34.25 19.17
N ASN A 113 -32.52 34.13 20.42
CA ASN A 113 -33.24 34.52 21.61
C ASN A 113 -32.48 35.70 22.24
N GLY A 114 -33.20 36.72 22.70
CA GLY A 114 -32.67 37.86 23.44
C GLY A 114 -33.56 39.10 23.31
N ARG A 115 -34.70 39.16 24.01
CA ARG A 115 -34.89 39.83 25.34
C ARG A 115 -35.45 41.28 25.19
N PRO A 116 -35.95 41.97 26.24
CA PRO A 116 -37.32 41.89 26.75
C PRO A 116 -38.00 43.28 26.96
N ASN A 117 -39.25 43.27 27.44
CA ASN A 117 -39.93 44.28 28.27
C ASN A 117 -40.18 45.71 27.70
N GLN A 118 -41.44 46.05 27.44
CA GLN A 118 -42.26 47.11 28.08
C GLN A 118 -43.68 47.08 27.50
#